data_AF-A0A067GVH5-F1
#
_entry.id   AF-A0A067GVH5-F1
#
_cell.length_a   1.000
_cell.length_b   1.000
_cell.length_c   1.000
_cell.angle_alpha   90.00
_cell.angle_beta   90.00
_cell.angle_gamma   90.00
#
_symmetry.space_group_name_H-M   'P 1'
#
loop_
_entity.id
_entity.type
_entity.pdbx_description
1 polymer ?
#
loop_
_entity_poly.entity_id
_entity_poly.type
_entity_poly.pdbx_seq_one_letter_code
_entity_poly.pdbx_strand_id
1 'polypeptide(L)'
;ALVKSMGEILFSCGSNKRAVLAKALEGLSIESGSDMQKVIRVDAYTSQATALQKLEEALPVFRSRMGAMLFLISALLSRGLDYVQADRDDPTPSLVTAPFGHASQEIVNLLLCGQAVPNVFDGRMDLGGGMCLKGISTSVEVGFLTLLESLNFCKVGQHLKCPKWPIWVVGSESHYTVLFALDTSVQDENELEERESHIRKAFDAQDKSGGGGFISVEGFQQVIRDTNIRLPREKLDHLCGSGFIVWSEFWQVILDLDKSLGGLKDSTGLMGKKVFDLYHFNGIAKSDLNGGQVSSSGGDTPLQRPRLTKLRVSVPPRWTPEEFMADVAVSSASGGNESSGKETEAAKPEPPQHAPLVDCIRTRWARAVCNWIGDPPSIV
;
A
#
# COMPACT_ATOMS: atom_id res chain seq x y z
N ALA A 1 -2.94 18.58 -15.34
CA ALA A 1 -2.93 17.41 -14.43
C ALA A 1 -4.35 17.02 -14.01
N LEU A 2 -5.03 17.82 -13.16
CA LEU A 2 -6.36 17.48 -12.63
C LEU A 2 -7.39 17.05 -13.68
N VAL A 3 -7.58 17.84 -14.76
CA VAL A 3 -8.50 17.49 -15.86
C VAL A 3 -8.19 16.14 -16.48
N LYS A 4 -6.89 15.85 -16.68
CA LYS A 4 -6.44 14.58 -17.26
C LYS A 4 -6.78 13.41 -16.33
N SER A 5 -6.45 13.53 -15.04
CA SER A 5 -6.75 12.50 -14.04
C SER A 5 -8.26 12.27 -13.89
N MET A 6 -9.06 13.34 -13.86
CA MET A 6 -10.52 13.22 -13.87
C MET A 6 -11.03 12.47 -15.11
N GLY A 7 -10.49 12.79 -16.29
CA GLY A 7 -10.84 12.09 -17.53
C GLY A 7 -10.48 10.61 -17.49
N GLU A 8 -9.26 10.28 -17.06
CA GLU A 8 -8.76 8.90 -16.93
C GLU A 8 -9.65 8.08 -15.96
N ILE A 9 -10.00 8.63 -14.79
CA ILE A 9 -10.90 7.99 -13.81
C ILE A 9 -12.29 7.74 -14.41
N LEU A 10 -12.89 8.76 -15.05
CA LEU A 10 -14.24 8.62 -15.60
C LEU A 10 -14.28 7.61 -16.77
N PHE A 11 -13.27 7.58 -17.63
CA PHE A 11 -13.16 6.56 -18.67
C PHE A 11 -12.94 5.17 -18.07
N SER A 12 -12.10 5.03 -17.05
CA SER A 12 -11.91 3.76 -16.33
C SER A 12 -13.26 3.24 -15.79
N CYS A 13 -14.05 4.10 -15.15
CA CYS A 13 -15.41 3.78 -14.69
C CYS A 13 -16.30 3.28 -15.84
N GLY A 14 -16.24 3.93 -17.01
CA GLY A 14 -16.98 3.51 -18.20
C GLY A 14 -16.29 2.43 -19.05
N SER A 15 -15.46 1.59 -18.42
CA SER A 15 -14.74 0.47 -19.07
C SER A 15 -13.93 0.90 -20.29
N ASN A 16 -13.33 2.09 -20.22
CA ASN A 16 -12.57 2.77 -21.27
C ASN A 16 -13.34 3.02 -22.58
N LYS A 17 -14.68 3.02 -22.53
CA LYS A 17 -15.56 3.24 -23.70
C LYS A 17 -16.36 4.53 -23.62
N ARG A 18 -16.61 5.04 -22.41
CA ARG A 18 -17.41 6.23 -22.19
C ARG A 18 -17.02 6.96 -20.90
N ALA A 19 -17.32 8.24 -20.84
CA ALA A 19 -17.37 9.05 -19.64
C ALA A 19 -18.66 9.86 -19.61
N VAL A 20 -19.21 10.11 -18.43
CA VAL A 20 -20.37 10.98 -18.21
C VAL A 20 -19.92 12.13 -17.35
N LEU A 21 -20.30 13.35 -17.73
CA LEU A 21 -20.07 14.57 -16.92
C LEU A 21 -21.41 15.06 -16.39
N ALA A 22 -21.54 15.17 -15.08
CA ALA A 22 -22.67 15.81 -14.41
C ALA A 22 -22.38 17.29 -14.14
N LYS A 23 -23.40 18.13 -14.34
CA LYS A 23 -23.39 19.57 -14.06
C LYS A 23 -24.68 19.93 -13.34
N ALA A 24 -24.63 20.90 -12.42
CA ALA A 24 -25.83 21.48 -11.81
C ALA A 24 -26.13 22.84 -12.45
N LEU A 25 -27.41 23.19 -12.63
CA LEU A 25 -27.78 24.57 -12.99
C LEU A 25 -27.45 25.52 -11.83
N GLU A 26 -26.87 26.67 -12.15
CA GLU A 26 -26.47 27.67 -11.17
C GLU A 26 -27.69 28.40 -10.56
N GLY A 27 -27.53 28.90 -9.33
CA GLY A 27 -28.50 29.79 -8.68
C GLY A 27 -29.74 29.13 -8.04
N LEU A 28 -29.79 27.80 -7.97
CA LEU A 28 -30.90 27.06 -7.35
C LEU A 28 -30.51 26.50 -5.97
N SER A 29 -31.42 26.62 -4.99
CA SER A 29 -31.25 25.98 -3.68
C SER A 29 -31.40 24.46 -3.83
N ILE A 30 -30.45 23.69 -3.29
CA ILE A 30 -30.50 22.23 -3.25
C ILE A 30 -30.58 21.83 -1.79
N GLU A 31 -31.79 21.49 -1.34
CA GLU A 31 -32.08 21.10 0.05
C GLU A 31 -32.38 19.60 0.17
N SER A 32 -32.67 18.94 -0.96
CA SER A 32 -32.98 17.51 -1.02
C SER A 32 -32.37 16.83 -2.25
N GLY A 33 -32.29 15.50 -2.21
CA GLY A 33 -31.91 14.70 -3.38
C GLY A 33 -32.88 14.88 -4.56
N SER A 34 -34.17 15.10 -4.30
CA SER A 34 -35.16 15.37 -5.35
C SER A 34 -34.94 16.70 -6.07
N ASP A 35 -34.45 17.71 -5.37
CA ASP A 35 -34.11 18.99 -6.01
C ASP A 35 -32.85 18.84 -6.86
N MET A 36 -31.87 18.08 -6.36
CA MET A 36 -30.67 17.76 -7.10
C MET A 36 -31.00 17.06 -8.43
N GLN A 37 -31.93 16.11 -8.45
CA GLN A 37 -32.37 15.41 -9.68
C GLN A 37 -32.96 16.36 -10.73
N LYS A 38 -33.73 17.38 -10.32
CA LYS A 38 -34.33 18.35 -11.26
C LYS A 38 -33.28 19.25 -11.91
N VAL A 39 -32.18 19.48 -11.20
CA VAL A 39 -31.16 20.48 -11.53
C VAL A 39 -29.95 19.88 -12.23
N ILE A 40 -29.68 18.59 -12.03
CA ILE A 40 -28.58 17.90 -12.70
C ILE A 40 -28.84 17.79 -14.20
N ARG A 41 -27.81 18.08 -14.98
CA ARG A 41 -27.69 17.80 -16.41
C ARG A 41 -26.48 16.90 -16.63
N VAL A 42 -26.59 15.98 -17.58
CA VAL A 42 -25.54 14.98 -17.84
C VAL A 42 -25.27 14.90 -19.33
N ASP A 43 -23.99 14.89 -19.68
CA ASP A 43 -23.53 14.68 -21.04
C ASP A 43 -22.63 13.45 -21.08
N ALA A 44 -22.84 12.55 -22.04
CA ALA A 44 -22.04 11.35 -22.23
C ALA A 44 -21.09 11.52 -23.42
N TYR A 45 -19.85 11.08 -23.26
CA TYR A 45 -18.78 11.20 -24.24
C TYR A 45 -18.13 9.83 -24.46
N THR A 46 -17.93 9.46 -25.72
CA THR A 46 -17.20 8.25 -26.11
C THR A 46 -15.77 8.55 -26.57
N SER A 47 -15.47 9.81 -26.89
CA SER A 47 -14.14 10.30 -27.24
C SER A 47 -13.44 10.91 -26.04
N GLN A 48 -12.26 10.39 -25.70
CA GLN A 48 -11.45 10.91 -24.59
C GLN A 48 -11.01 12.35 -24.83
N ALA A 49 -10.64 12.70 -26.06
CA ALA A 49 -10.23 14.07 -26.41
C ALA A 49 -11.37 15.08 -26.16
N THR A 50 -12.58 14.76 -26.61
CA THR A 50 -13.76 15.62 -26.41
C THR A 50 -14.15 15.72 -24.94
N ALA A 51 -14.09 14.60 -24.21
CA ALA A 51 -14.38 14.60 -22.78
C ALA A 51 -13.38 15.47 -21.99
N LEU A 52 -12.10 15.41 -22.31
CA LEU A 52 -11.06 16.24 -21.68
C LEU A 52 -11.29 17.73 -21.93
N GLN A 53 -11.60 18.11 -23.17
CA GLN A 53 -11.97 19.50 -23.51
C GLN A 53 -13.17 19.96 -22.68
N LYS A 54 -14.21 19.13 -22.56
CA LYS A 54 -15.43 19.46 -21.81
C LYS A 54 -15.23 19.47 -20.29
N LEU A 55 -14.33 18.65 -19.77
CA LEU A 55 -13.89 18.69 -18.37
C LEU A 55 -13.11 19.97 -18.07
N GLU A 56 -12.27 20.42 -19.00
CA GLU A 56 -11.53 21.68 -18.87
C GLU A 56 -12.48 22.88 -18.80
N GLU A 57 -13.45 22.94 -19.72
CA GLU A 57 -14.52 23.95 -19.69
C GLU A 57 -15.33 23.90 -18.37
N ALA A 58 -15.61 22.70 -17.86
CA ALA A 58 -16.40 22.49 -16.65
C ALA A 58 -15.57 22.56 -15.35
N LEU A 59 -14.26 22.80 -15.42
CA LEU A 59 -13.37 22.76 -14.26
C LEU A 59 -13.80 23.71 -13.12
N PRO A 60 -14.31 24.93 -13.37
CA PRO A 60 -14.83 25.79 -12.29
C PRO A 60 -15.96 25.13 -11.49
N VAL A 61 -16.84 24.37 -12.15
CA VAL A 61 -17.95 23.64 -11.51
C VAL A 61 -17.42 22.53 -10.60
N PHE A 62 -16.42 21.77 -11.07
CA PHE A 62 -15.78 20.72 -10.28
C PHE A 62 -14.89 21.24 -9.14
N ARG A 63 -14.52 22.53 -9.17
CA ARG A 63 -13.85 23.22 -8.06
C ARG A 63 -14.82 23.90 -7.09
N SER A 64 -16.12 23.89 -7.40
CA SER A 64 -17.15 24.42 -6.51
C SER A 64 -17.37 23.52 -5.29
N ARG A 65 -18.17 24.00 -4.34
CA ARG A 65 -18.60 23.22 -3.16
C ARG A 65 -19.30 21.90 -3.51
N MET A 66 -19.86 21.77 -4.71
CA MET A 66 -20.55 20.56 -5.18
C MET A 66 -19.66 19.66 -6.04
N GLY A 67 -18.41 20.07 -6.29
CA GLY A 67 -17.54 19.41 -7.24
C GLY A 67 -17.32 17.92 -6.97
N ALA A 68 -17.07 17.55 -5.71
CA ALA A 68 -16.90 16.16 -5.31
C ALA A 68 -18.18 15.32 -5.56
N MET A 69 -19.35 15.86 -5.22
CA MET A 69 -20.64 15.19 -5.45
C MET A 69 -20.93 15.03 -6.95
N LEU A 70 -20.72 16.09 -7.74
CA LEU A 70 -20.89 16.04 -9.19
C LEU A 70 -19.92 15.05 -9.84
N PHE A 71 -18.69 14.97 -9.34
CA PHE A 71 -17.70 14.01 -9.82
C PHE A 71 -18.08 12.56 -9.46
N LEU A 72 -18.59 12.32 -8.25
CA LEU A 72 -19.12 11.01 -7.87
C LEU A 72 -20.28 10.58 -8.76
N ILE A 73 -21.24 11.48 -9.02
CA ILE A 73 -22.36 11.21 -9.93
C ILE A 73 -21.85 10.93 -11.34
N SER A 74 -20.86 11.69 -11.80
CA SER A 74 -20.17 11.47 -13.09
C SER A 74 -19.57 10.06 -13.17
N ALA A 75 -18.88 9.59 -12.12
CA ALA A 75 -18.28 8.27 -12.07
C ALA A 75 -19.34 7.15 -12.06
N LEU A 76 -20.38 7.27 -11.23
CA LEU A 76 -21.48 6.30 -11.15
C LEU A 76 -22.21 6.17 -12.50
N LEU A 77 -22.48 7.28 -13.17
CA LEU A 77 -23.14 7.29 -14.48
C LEU A 77 -22.22 6.85 -15.62
N SER A 78 -20.90 7.04 -15.49
CA SER A 78 -19.91 6.51 -16.43
C SER A 78 -19.91 4.98 -16.40
N ARG A 79 -19.92 4.38 -15.20
CA ARG A 79 -20.06 2.93 -14.99
C ARG A 79 -21.43 2.41 -15.44
N GLY A 80 -22.48 3.18 -15.17
CA GLY A 80 -23.88 2.82 -15.36
C GLY A 80 -24.46 2.18 -14.11
N LEU A 81 -25.65 2.62 -13.69
CA LEU A 81 -26.21 2.24 -12.39
C LEU A 81 -26.49 0.74 -12.27
N ASP A 82 -26.98 0.09 -13.33
CA ASP A 82 -27.21 -1.36 -13.33
C ASP A 82 -25.91 -2.14 -13.12
N TYR A 83 -24.84 -1.67 -13.75
CA TYR A 83 -23.52 -2.26 -13.56
C TYR A 83 -22.94 -1.97 -12.18
N VAL A 84 -23.17 -0.79 -11.61
CA VAL A 84 -22.83 -0.50 -10.22
C VAL A 84 -23.53 -1.50 -9.30
N GLN A 85 -24.82 -1.78 -9.49
CA GLN A 85 -25.50 -2.79 -8.66
C GLN A 85 -24.96 -4.21 -8.90
N ALA A 86 -24.64 -4.55 -10.15
CA ALA A 86 -24.07 -5.85 -10.49
C ALA A 86 -22.64 -6.07 -9.96
N ASP A 87 -21.87 -5.00 -9.73
CA ASP A 87 -20.53 -5.07 -9.14
C ASP A 87 -20.56 -5.44 -7.65
N ARG A 88 -21.66 -5.12 -6.95
CA ARG A 88 -21.80 -5.32 -5.51
C ARG A 88 -22.07 -6.78 -5.16
N ASP A 89 -21.66 -7.16 -3.96
CA ASP A 89 -22.05 -8.45 -3.37
C ASP A 89 -23.43 -8.35 -2.72
N ASP A 90 -23.71 -7.22 -2.04
CA ASP A 90 -25.03 -6.85 -1.52
C ASP A 90 -25.40 -5.41 -1.97
N PRO A 91 -26.43 -5.24 -2.84
CA PRO A 91 -26.85 -3.93 -3.31
C PRO A 91 -27.75 -3.17 -2.32
N THR A 92 -28.15 -3.78 -1.19
CA THR A 92 -29.08 -3.15 -0.24
C THR A 92 -28.51 -1.94 0.51
N PRO A 93 -27.24 -1.89 0.94
CA PRO A 93 -26.71 -0.73 1.67
C PRO A 93 -26.55 0.48 0.75
N SER A 94 -26.68 1.68 1.31
CA SER A 94 -26.42 2.92 0.56
C SER A 94 -24.92 3.11 0.31
N LEU A 95 -24.56 3.62 -0.86
CA LEU A 95 -23.16 3.87 -1.24
C LEU A 95 -22.51 5.01 -0.45
N VAL A 96 -23.32 5.97 0.02
CA VAL A 96 -22.89 7.05 0.93
C VAL A 96 -23.65 6.85 2.24
N THR A 97 -22.92 6.67 3.33
CA THR A 97 -23.51 6.31 4.62
C THR A 97 -23.88 7.53 5.45
N ALA A 98 -25.09 7.52 6.00
CA ALA A 98 -25.55 8.52 6.95
C ALA A 98 -24.98 8.27 8.37
N PRO A 99 -24.90 9.28 9.24
CA PRO A 99 -25.25 10.69 9.00
C PRO A 99 -24.09 11.53 8.44
N PHE A 100 -22.86 11.01 8.47
CA PHE A 100 -21.64 11.79 8.22
C PHE A 100 -21.21 11.85 6.75
N GLY A 101 -21.87 11.09 5.87
CA GLY A 101 -21.61 11.11 4.44
C GLY A 101 -20.36 10.35 4.02
N HIS A 102 -19.97 9.29 4.75
CA HIS A 102 -18.80 8.50 4.40
C HIS A 102 -19.03 7.72 3.11
N ALA A 103 -18.00 7.69 2.26
CA ALA A 103 -18.00 6.85 1.07
C ALA A 103 -17.85 5.38 1.48
N SER A 104 -18.71 4.52 0.95
CA SER A 104 -18.54 3.06 0.99
C SER A 104 -17.27 2.63 0.23
N GLN A 105 -16.79 1.41 0.52
CA GLN A 105 -15.64 0.85 -0.18
C GLN A 105 -15.91 0.69 -1.69
N GLU A 106 -17.15 0.44 -2.08
CA GLU A 106 -17.57 0.40 -3.49
C GLU A 106 -17.31 1.71 -4.23
N ILE A 107 -17.56 2.87 -3.59
CA ILE A 107 -17.23 4.18 -4.18
C ILE A 107 -15.72 4.32 -4.33
N VAL A 108 -14.97 3.95 -3.30
CA VAL A 108 -13.50 4.06 -3.32
C VAL A 108 -12.94 3.21 -4.45
N ASN A 109 -13.36 1.95 -4.54
CA ASN A 109 -12.93 1.02 -5.58
C ASN A 109 -13.39 1.46 -6.98
N LEU A 110 -14.59 2.05 -7.12
CA LEU A 110 -15.04 2.63 -8.39
C LEU A 110 -14.06 3.69 -8.88
N LEU A 111 -13.59 4.57 -7.99
CA LEU A 111 -12.65 5.63 -8.35
C LEU A 111 -11.21 5.12 -8.60
N LEU A 112 -10.82 4.02 -7.96
CA LEU A 112 -9.48 3.44 -8.09
C LEU A 112 -9.33 2.49 -9.30
N CYS A 113 -10.33 1.65 -9.55
CA CYS A 113 -10.27 0.57 -10.55
C CYS A 113 -11.40 0.59 -11.57
N GLY A 114 -12.34 1.54 -11.47
CA GLY A 114 -13.46 1.65 -12.39
C GLY A 114 -14.60 0.65 -12.13
N GLN A 115 -14.55 -0.14 -11.05
CA GLN A 115 -15.60 -1.10 -10.66
C GLN A 115 -16.03 -0.89 -9.22
N ALA A 116 -17.34 -0.96 -8.95
CA ALA A 116 -17.91 -0.76 -7.62
C ALA A 116 -17.92 -2.04 -6.77
N VAL A 117 -16.82 -2.81 -6.82
CA VAL A 117 -16.66 -4.03 -6.01
C VAL A 117 -16.43 -3.68 -4.54
N PRO A 118 -16.96 -4.45 -3.58
CA PRO A 118 -16.92 -4.05 -2.16
C PRO A 118 -15.61 -4.43 -1.45
N ASN A 119 -14.84 -5.38 -1.99
CA ASN A 119 -13.66 -5.90 -1.30
C ASN A 119 -12.34 -5.41 -1.90
N VAL A 120 -11.30 -5.40 -1.05
CA VAL A 120 -9.95 -4.91 -1.37
C VAL A 120 -8.93 -6.02 -1.64
N PHE A 121 -9.34 -7.30 -1.59
CA PHE A 121 -8.49 -8.43 -1.99
C PHE A 121 -8.47 -8.62 -3.51
N ASP A 122 -7.53 -9.40 -4.03
CA ASP A 122 -7.43 -9.66 -5.47
C ASP A 122 -8.46 -10.70 -5.95
N GLY A 123 -9.04 -10.44 -7.12
CA GLY A 123 -9.87 -11.40 -7.84
C GLY A 123 -11.19 -11.70 -7.13
N ARG A 124 -11.46 -12.99 -6.94
CA ARG A 124 -12.70 -13.49 -6.35
C ARG A 124 -12.36 -14.48 -5.25
N MET A 125 -13.14 -14.46 -4.17
CA MET A 125 -13.00 -15.40 -3.07
C MET A 125 -14.21 -16.32 -3.04
N ASP A 126 -13.99 -17.60 -3.32
CA ASP A 126 -15.01 -18.64 -3.17
C ASP A 126 -15.05 -19.11 -1.72
N LEU A 127 -16.21 -18.97 -1.09
CA LEU A 127 -16.46 -19.37 0.30
C LEU A 127 -17.19 -20.72 0.38
N GLY A 128 -17.39 -21.39 -0.75
CA GLY A 128 -18.18 -22.60 -0.87
C GLY A 128 -19.69 -22.33 -0.88
N GLY A 129 -20.48 -23.37 -1.16
CA GLY A 129 -21.95 -23.27 -1.16
C GLY A 129 -22.53 -22.31 -2.20
N GLY A 130 -21.77 -21.98 -3.25
CA GLY A 130 -22.17 -21.02 -4.28
C GLY A 130 -21.97 -19.55 -3.90
N MET A 131 -21.37 -19.27 -2.74
CA MET A 131 -21.07 -17.90 -2.28
C MET A 131 -19.68 -17.47 -2.77
N CYS A 132 -19.63 -16.39 -3.55
CA CYS A 132 -18.39 -15.85 -4.08
C CYS A 132 -18.37 -14.33 -3.87
N LEU A 133 -17.35 -13.87 -3.14
CA LEU A 133 -17.12 -12.43 -2.90
C LEU A 133 -16.28 -11.82 -4.01
N LYS A 134 -16.64 -10.60 -4.44
CA LYS A 134 -15.96 -9.88 -5.53
C LYS A 134 -14.90 -8.92 -4.97
N GLY A 135 -13.67 -9.08 -5.41
CA GLY A 135 -12.55 -8.18 -5.15
C GLY A 135 -12.05 -7.48 -6.41
N ILE A 136 -10.82 -6.98 -6.35
CA ILE A 136 -10.17 -6.17 -7.37
C ILE A 136 -9.65 -7.07 -8.49
N SER A 137 -10.14 -6.88 -9.71
CA SER A 137 -9.86 -7.78 -10.83
C SER A 137 -8.50 -7.55 -11.50
N THR A 138 -7.99 -6.32 -11.47
CA THR A 138 -6.76 -5.92 -12.18
C THR A 138 -5.97 -4.89 -11.38
N SER A 139 -4.67 -4.79 -11.64
CA SER A 139 -3.81 -3.73 -11.09
C SER A 139 -4.32 -2.33 -11.44
N VAL A 140 -4.12 -1.39 -10.52
CA VAL A 140 -4.62 -0.01 -10.61
C VAL A 140 -3.50 1.01 -10.88
N GLU A 141 -3.87 2.22 -11.32
CA GLU A 141 -2.89 3.30 -11.49
C GLU A 141 -2.49 3.96 -10.17
N VAL A 142 -3.44 4.09 -9.24
CA VAL A 142 -3.25 4.62 -7.89
C VAL A 142 -3.73 3.55 -6.91
N GLY A 143 -2.89 3.19 -5.96
CA GLY A 143 -3.11 2.10 -5.02
C GLY A 143 -3.97 2.49 -3.84
N PHE A 144 -4.20 1.52 -2.96
CA PHE A 144 -4.91 1.72 -1.71
C PHE A 144 -4.23 0.96 -0.57
N LEU A 145 -4.10 1.62 0.57
CA LEU A 145 -3.69 1.03 1.83
C LEU A 145 -4.70 1.44 2.90
N THR A 146 -4.87 0.61 3.93
CA THR A 146 -5.79 0.96 5.02
C THR A 146 -5.26 0.50 6.37
N LEU A 147 -5.53 1.31 7.39
CA LEU A 147 -5.24 0.95 8.78
C LEU A 147 -5.98 -0.34 9.17
N LEU A 148 -7.16 -0.59 8.60
CA LEU A 148 -7.95 -1.79 8.88
C LEU A 148 -7.21 -3.09 8.56
N GLU A 149 -6.28 -3.08 7.60
CA GLU A 149 -5.45 -4.24 7.30
C GLU A 149 -4.43 -4.52 8.41
N SER A 150 -3.77 -3.49 8.94
CA SER A 150 -2.85 -3.66 10.08
C SER A 150 -3.55 -4.13 11.36
N LEU A 151 -4.85 -3.86 11.46
CA LEU A 151 -5.71 -4.34 12.54
C LEU A 151 -6.34 -5.71 12.24
N ASN A 152 -5.96 -6.37 11.14
CA ASN A 152 -6.45 -7.67 10.69
C ASN A 152 -7.97 -7.73 10.39
N PHE A 153 -8.62 -6.60 10.11
CA PHE A 153 -10.04 -6.58 9.71
C PHE A 153 -10.25 -6.92 8.23
N CYS A 154 -9.24 -6.69 7.39
CA CYS A 154 -9.27 -7.06 5.98
C CYS A 154 -7.87 -7.40 5.48
N LYS A 155 -7.78 -7.94 4.26
CA LYS A 155 -6.52 -8.18 3.57
C LYS A 155 -6.54 -7.45 2.24
N VAL A 156 -5.64 -6.49 2.05
CA VAL A 156 -5.52 -5.75 0.80
C VAL A 156 -4.67 -6.56 -0.17
N GLY A 157 -5.19 -6.71 -1.40
CA GLY A 157 -4.56 -7.47 -2.48
C GLY A 157 -3.39 -6.73 -3.13
N GLN A 158 -2.60 -7.48 -3.92
CA GLN A 158 -1.46 -6.96 -4.66
C GLN A 158 -1.87 -5.96 -5.74
N HIS A 159 -3.06 -6.10 -6.33
CA HIS A 159 -3.55 -5.15 -7.33
C HIS A 159 -3.64 -3.73 -6.78
N LEU A 160 -3.96 -3.56 -5.49
CA LEU A 160 -4.02 -2.25 -4.81
C LEU A 160 -2.70 -1.87 -4.12
N LYS A 161 -1.92 -2.85 -3.65
CA LYS A 161 -0.63 -2.61 -2.97
C LYS A 161 0.51 -2.24 -3.92
N CYS A 162 0.46 -2.73 -5.15
CA CYS A 162 1.48 -2.53 -6.18
C CYS A 162 0.90 -1.78 -7.39
N PRO A 163 0.45 -0.51 -7.21
CA PRO A 163 -0.07 0.29 -8.30
C PRO A 163 1.02 0.63 -9.34
N LYS A 164 0.58 1.02 -10.53
CA LYS A 164 1.48 1.49 -11.60
C LYS A 164 2.32 2.69 -11.16
N TRP A 165 1.70 3.67 -10.50
CA TRP A 165 2.38 4.82 -9.92
C TRP A 165 2.47 4.64 -8.41
N PRO A 166 3.60 4.96 -7.75
CA PRO A 166 3.78 4.81 -6.32
C PRO A 166 3.01 5.91 -5.58
N ILE A 167 1.69 5.87 -5.70
CA ILE A 167 0.70 6.78 -5.12
C ILE A 167 -0.37 5.87 -4.54
N TRP A 168 -0.68 6.06 -3.27
CA TRP A 168 -1.69 5.30 -2.55
C TRP A 168 -2.65 6.26 -1.86
N VAL A 169 -3.94 5.99 -2.00
CA VAL A 169 -4.93 6.50 -1.07
C VAL A 169 -4.81 5.68 0.22
N VAL A 170 -4.66 6.34 1.36
CA VAL A 170 -4.57 5.69 2.67
C VAL A 170 -5.83 5.98 3.46
N GLY A 171 -6.62 4.94 3.72
CA GLY A 171 -7.87 5.03 4.47
C GLY A 171 -7.70 4.67 5.96
N SER A 172 -8.17 5.57 6.83
CA SER A 172 -8.44 5.26 8.24
C SER A 172 -9.94 5.01 8.45
N GLU A 173 -10.39 4.95 9.70
CA GLU A 173 -11.81 4.79 10.03
C GLU A 173 -12.68 5.96 9.56
N SER A 174 -12.12 7.17 9.51
CA SER A 174 -12.89 8.40 9.29
C SER A 174 -12.37 9.28 8.17
N HIS A 175 -11.12 9.08 7.72
CA HIS A 175 -10.44 10.01 6.82
C HIS A 175 -9.59 9.32 5.77
N TYR A 176 -9.45 9.96 4.61
CA TYR A 176 -8.58 9.51 3.52
C TYR A 176 -7.45 10.49 3.31
N THR A 177 -6.25 9.96 3.16
CA THR A 177 -5.02 10.74 2.92
C THR A 177 -4.28 10.19 1.71
N VAL A 178 -3.21 10.86 1.27
CA VAL A 178 -2.41 10.43 0.12
C VAL A 178 -0.98 10.16 0.57
N LEU A 179 -0.47 8.99 0.22
CA LEU A 179 0.94 8.60 0.39
C LEU A 179 1.55 8.41 -1.00
N PHE A 180 2.75 8.92 -1.26
CA PHE A 180 3.39 8.73 -2.56
C PHE A 180 4.92 8.75 -2.49
N ALA A 181 5.56 8.18 -3.50
CA ALA A 181 6.99 8.34 -3.78
C ALA A 181 7.19 9.10 -5.09
N LEU A 182 8.39 9.64 -5.30
CA LEU A 182 8.76 10.30 -6.55
C LEU A 182 9.40 9.36 -7.57
N ASP A 183 9.87 8.20 -7.12
CA ASP A 183 10.50 7.17 -7.93
C ASP A 183 9.66 5.90 -7.91
N THR A 184 9.39 5.34 -9.10
CA THR A 184 8.66 4.08 -9.26
C THR A 184 9.44 2.88 -8.72
N SER A 185 10.78 2.96 -8.67
CA SER A 185 11.67 1.88 -8.24
C SER A 185 11.47 1.45 -6.79
N VAL A 186 10.80 2.25 -5.96
CA VAL A 186 10.45 1.89 -4.57
C VAL A 186 9.56 0.63 -4.51
N GLN A 187 8.89 0.31 -5.61
CA GLN A 187 8.00 -0.84 -5.72
C GLN A 187 8.71 -2.08 -6.26
N ASP A 188 9.88 -1.92 -6.87
CA ASP A 188 10.63 -3.02 -7.49
C ASP A 188 11.06 -4.01 -6.41
N GLU A 189 10.91 -5.31 -6.70
CA GLU A 189 11.57 -6.34 -5.91
C GLU A 189 13.07 -6.30 -6.24
N ASN A 190 13.92 -6.37 -5.22
CA ASN A 190 15.35 -6.45 -5.47
C ASN A 190 15.75 -7.90 -5.82
N GLU A 191 16.90 -8.08 -6.49
CA GLU A 191 17.40 -9.41 -6.89
C GLU A 191 17.48 -10.39 -5.71
N LEU A 192 17.71 -9.92 -4.48
CA LEU A 192 17.81 -10.77 -3.30
C LEU A 192 16.43 -11.29 -2.88
N GLU A 193 15.39 -10.45 -2.91
CA GLU A 193 14.00 -10.81 -2.62
C GLU A 193 13.47 -11.82 -3.65
N GLU A 194 13.75 -11.59 -4.94
CA GLU A 194 13.36 -12.53 -6.00
C GLU A 194 14.08 -13.88 -5.83
N ARG A 195 15.39 -13.85 -5.56
CA ARG A 195 16.20 -15.05 -5.31
C ARG A 195 15.73 -15.81 -4.08
N GLU A 196 15.39 -15.12 -3.00
CA GLU A 196 14.80 -15.72 -1.79
C GLU A 196 13.48 -16.40 -2.13
N SER A 197 12.56 -15.70 -2.80
CA SER A 197 11.25 -16.24 -3.19
C SER A 197 11.40 -17.51 -4.03
N HIS A 198 12.33 -17.52 -4.98
CA HIS A 198 12.64 -18.71 -5.80
C HIS A 198 13.15 -19.88 -4.95
N ILE A 199 14.12 -19.65 -4.06
CA ILE A 199 14.69 -20.70 -3.20
C ILE A 199 13.64 -21.22 -2.20
N ARG A 200 12.88 -20.31 -1.58
CA ARG A 200 11.77 -20.62 -0.67
C ARG A 200 10.74 -21.50 -1.35
N LYS A 201 10.27 -21.10 -2.53
CA LYS A 201 9.27 -21.87 -3.28
C LYS A 201 9.77 -23.26 -3.64
N ALA A 202 11.05 -23.39 -4.03
CA ALA A 202 11.66 -24.69 -4.29
C ALA A 202 11.73 -25.56 -3.02
N PHE A 203 12.07 -24.96 -1.88
CA PHE A 203 12.10 -25.64 -0.59
C PHE A 203 10.71 -26.10 -0.15
N ASP A 204 9.72 -25.20 -0.16
CA ASP A 204 8.35 -25.49 0.25
C ASP A 204 7.69 -26.55 -0.66
N ALA A 205 8.06 -26.61 -1.95
CA ALA A 205 7.62 -27.67 -2.86
C ALA A 205 8.14 -29.07 -2.47
N GLN A 206 9.21 -29.16 -1.68
CA GLN A 206 9.75 -30.40 -1.13
C GLN A 206 9.30 -30.64 0.33
N ASP A 207 8.64 -29.65 0.96
CA ASP A 207 8.13 -29.76 2.33
C ASP A 207 6.85 -30.61 2.36
N LYS A 208 7.02 -31.88 2.75
CA LYS A 208 5.92 -32.83 2.96
C LYS A 208 5.31 -32.78 4.37
N SER A 209 5.83 -31.94 5.26
CA SER A 209 5.39 -31.82 6.65
C SER A 209 4.15 -30.93 6.82
N GLY A 210 3.70 -30.26 5.76
CA GLY A 210 2.55 -29.34 5.82
C GLY A 210 2.91 -27.96 6.37
N GLY A 211 4.16 -27.51 6.20
CA GLY A 211 4.65 -26.19 6.64
C GLY A 211 5.51 -26.22 7.90
N GLY A 212 6.03 -27.39 8.30
CA GLY A 212 6.94 -27.54 9.43
C GLY A 212 8.35 -26.98 9.17
N GLY A 213 8.67 -26.56 7.94
CA GLY A 213 9.90 -25.82 7.63
C GLY A 213 11.15 -26.69 7.53
N PHE A 214 10.99 -27.98 7.24
CA PHE A 214 12.10 -28.91 6.99
C PHE A 214 11.80 -29.90 5.85
N ILE A 215 12.85 -30.39 5.19
CA ILE A 215 12.78 -31.31 4.05
C ILE A 215 13.75 -32.49 4.22
N SER A 216 13.53 -33.59 3.48
CA SER A 216 14.49 -34.71 3.47
C SER A 216 15.76 -34.37 2.68
N VAL A 217 16.82 -35.16 2.87
CA VAL A 217 18.08 -35.01 2.11
C VAL A 217 17.84 -35.17 0.60
N GLU A 218 16.94 -36.07 0.19
CA GLU A 218 16.58 -36.25 -1.22
C GLU A 218 15.86 -35.01 -1.78
N GLY A 219 14.91 -34.46 -1.01
CA GLY A 219 14.22 -33.21 -1.36
C GLY A 219 15.21 -32.06 -1.48
N PHE A 220 16.18 -31.96 -0.58
CA PHE A 220 17.21 -30.94 -0.61
C PHE A 220 18.09 -30.99 -1.85
N GLN A 221 18.47 -32.18 -2.31
CA GLN A 221 19.19 -32.32 -3.57
C GLN A 221 18.40 -31.78 -4.77
N GLN A 222 17.07 -31.92 -4.73
CA GLN A 222 16.19 -31.33 -5.74
C GLN A 222 16.19 -29.79 -5.65
N VAL A 223 16.08 -29.23 -4.44
CA VAL A 223 16.16 -27.77 -4.21
C VAL A 223 17.46 -27.20 -4.78
N ILE A 224 18.62 -27.79 -4.44
CA ILE A 224 19.93 -27.33 -4.93
C ILE A 224 19.99 -27.31 -6.46
N ARG A 225 19.46 -28.36 -7.11
CA ARG A 225 19.41 -28.44 -8.58
C ARG A 225 18.51 -27.36 -9.18
N ASP A 226 17.29 -27.22 -8.67
CA ASP A 226 16.27 -26.31 -9.21
C ASP A 226 16.62 -24.83 -8.99
N THR A 227 17.48 -24.56 -8.01
CA THR A 227 17.93 -23.20 -7.66
C THR A 227 19.34 -22.91 -8.19
N ASN A 228 19.99 -23.87 -8.85
CA ASN A 228 21.36 -23.76 -9.36
C ASN A 228 22.36 -23.32 -8.26
N ILE A 229 22.25 -23.92 -7.09
CA ILE A 229 23.14 -23.65 -5.94
C ILE A 229 24.30 -24.65 -5.98
N ARG A 230 25.51 -24.18 -5.70
CA ARG A 230 26.72 -25.00 -5.67
C ARG A 230 27.36 -24.92 -4.29
N LEU A 231 27.00 -25.87 -3.42
CA LEU A 231 27.53 -25.92 -2.06
C LEU A 231 28.91 -26.59 -2.01
N PRO A 232 29.89 -26.00 -1.29
CA PRO A 232 31.11 -26.70 -0.89
C PRO A 232 30.76 -27.94 -0.07
N ARG A 233 31.59 -29.00 -0.18
CA ARG A 233 31.36 -30.29 0.50
C ARG A 233 31.14 -30.14 2.00
N GLU A 234 31.95 -29.31 2.66
CA GLU A 234 31.84 -29.05 4.10
C GLU A 234 30.44 -28.52 4.51
N LYS A 235 29.88 -27.56 3.74
CA LYS A 235 28.54 -27.01 4.01
C LYS A 235 27.44 -28.02 3.69
N LEU A 236 27.63 -28.83 2.66
CA LEU A 236 26.69 -29.89 2.27
C LEU A 236 26.62 -30.99 3.35
N ASP A 237 27.77 -31.47 3.79
CA ASP A 237 27.90 -32.51 4.81
C ASP A 237 27.33 -32.03 6.16
N HIS A 238 27.58 -30.77 6.52
CA HIS A 238 27.00 -30.13 7.70
C HIS A 238 25.47 -30.14 7.66
N LEU A 239 24.87 -29.64 6.57
CA LEU A 239 23.41 -29.60 6.42
C LEU A 239 22.79 -31.00 6.42
N CYS A 240 23.43 -31.98 5.77
CA CYS A 240 22.90 -33.33 5.66
C CYS A 240 23.11 -34.19 6.93
N GLY A 241 23.92 -33.75 7.88
CA GLY A 241 24.35 -34.56 9.03
C GLY A 241 23.23 -35.02 9.97
N SER A 242 22.13 -34.27 10.06
CA SER A 242 20.94 -34.59 10.87
C SER A 242 19.93 -35.50 10.17
N GLY A 243 20.10 -35.78 8.86
CA GLY A 243 19.17 -36.56 8.05
C GLY A 243 17.94 -35.79 7.53
N PHE A 244 17.82 -34.50 7.87
CA PHE A 244 16.80 -33.59 7.35
C PHE A 244 17.33 -32.16 7.34
N ILE A 245 16.81 -31.32 6.45
CA ILE A 245 17.29 -29.95 6.27
C ILE A 245 16.25 -28.99 6.82
N VAL A 246 16.65 -28.16 7.78
CA VAL A 246 15.80 -27.08 8.31
C VAL A 246 16.01 -25.82 7.47
N TRP A 247 14.92 -25.12 7.14
CA TRP A 247 15.00 -23.90 6.34
C TRP A 247 15.98 -22.87 6.91
N SER A 248 15.92 -22.61 8.22
CA SER A 248 16.75 -21.58 8.86
C SER A 248 18.24 -21.86 8.68
N GLU A 249 18.68 -23.10 8.90
CA GLU A 249 20.08 -23.52 8.73
C GLU A 249 20.52 -23.43 7.28
N PHE A 250 19.68 -23.91 6.35
CA PHE A 250 19.97 -23.81 4.93
C PHE A 250 20.06 -22.35 4.47
N TRP A 251 19.15 -21.50 4.93
CA TRP A 251 19.13 -20.09 4.56
C TRP A 251 20.38 -19.35 5.07
N GLN A 252 20.84 -19.63 6.30
CA GLN A 252 22.12 -19.09 6.79
C GLN A 252 23.29 -19.48 5.89
N VAL A 253 23.33 -20.74 5.44
CA VAL A 253 24.35 -21.21 4.48
C VAL A 253 24.31 -20.42 3.17
N ILE A 254 23.12 -20.09 2.66
CA ILE A 254 22.92 -19.29 1.44
C ILE A 254 23.37 -17.84 1.63
N LEU A 255 23.06 -17.22 2.77
CA LEU A 255 23.52 -15.86 3.09
C LEU A 255 25.04 -15.77 3.14
N ASP A 256 25.73 -16.83 3.56
CA ASP A 256 27.20 -16.90 3.62
C ASP A 256 27.86 -17.47 2.35
N LEU A 257 27.08 -17.80 1.32
CA LEU A 257 27.58 -18.38 0.07
C LEU A 257 27.77 -17.30 -1.00
N ASP A 258 28.90 -17.33 -1.71
CA ASP A 258 29.17 -16.37 -2.78
C ASP A 258 28.11 -16.40 -3.90
N LYS A 259 27.82 -15.22 -4.47
CA LYS A 259 26.86 -15.08 -5.58
C LYS A 259 27.19 -15.95 -6.78
N SER A 260 28.48 -16.16 -7.07
CA SER A 260 28.95 -17.04 -8.16
C SER A 260 28.58 -18.51 -7.95
N LEU A 261 28.32 -18.92 -6.72
CA LEU A 261 27.89 -20.26 -6.34
C LEU A 261 26.37 -20.35 -6.12
N GLY A 262 25.62 -19.31 -6.47
CA GLY A 262 24.18 -19.23 -6.28
C GLY A 262 23.76 -18.82 -4.87
N GLY A 263 24.69 -18.32 -4.05
CA GLY A 263 24.43 -17.76 -2.73
C GLY A 263 24.10 -16.26 -2.75
N LEU A 264 23.97 -15.66 -1.56
CA LEU A 264 23.53 -14.28 -1.36
C LEU A 264 24.53 -13.43 -0.55
N LYS A 265 25.77 -13.89 -0.39
CA LYS A 265 26.80 -13.14 0.33
C LYS A 265 27.00 -11.76 -0.27
N ASP A 266 26.64 -10.74 0.50
CA ASP A 266 26.84 -9.34 0.15
C ASP A 266 28.02 -8.75 0.93
N SER A 267 29.10 -8.49 0.20
CA SER A 267 30.32 -7.87 0.71
C SER A 267 30.17 -6.38 1.05
N THR A 268 29.05 -5.74 0.66
CA THR A 268 28.77 -4.32 0.97
C THR A 268 28.06 -4.14 2.32
N GLY A 269 27.53 -5.22 2.91
CA GLY A 269 26.80 -5.19 4.18
C GLY A 269 25.43 -4.52 4.13
N LEU A 270 24.96 -4.12 2.94
CA LEU A 270 23.65 -3.48 2.76
C LEU A 270 22.52 -4.52 2.64
N MET A 271 22.83 -5.75 2.23
CA MET A 271 21.93 -6.92 2.17
C MET A 271 20.57 -6.61 1.51
N GLY A 272 20.56 -5.76 0.47
CA GLY A 272 19.32 -5.37 -0.21
C GLY A 272 18.37 -4.50 0.62
N LYS A 273 18.85 -3.91 1.72
CA LYS A 273 18.12 -2.89 2.49
C LYS A 273 17.67 -1.78 1.54
N LYS A 274 16.35 -1.62 1.40
CA LYS A 274 15.79 -0.52 0.63
C LYS A 274 15.74 0.71 1.50
N VAL A 275 16.19 1.84 0.98
CA VAL A 275 16.03 3.14 1.63
C VAL A 275 15.47 4.10 0.60
N PHE A 276 14.32 4.67 0.89
CA PHE A 276 13.63 5.57 -0.01
C PHE A 276 12.80 6.58 0.79
N ASP A 277 12.36 7.63 0.09
CA ASP A 277 11.51 8.66 0.68
C ASP A 277 10.06 8.47 0.25
N LEU A 278 9.16 8.54 1.22
CA LEU A 278 7.72 8.68 1.00
C LEU A 278 7.27 10.08 1.42
N TYR A 279 6.18 10.53 0.82
CA TYR A 279 5.55 11.81 1.07
C TYR A 279 4.09 11.56 1.42
N HIS A 280 3.64 12.12 2.55
CA HIS A 280 2.29 11.98 3.05
C HIS A 280 1.58 13.32 3.06
N PHE A 281 0.47 13.41 2.33
CA PHE A 281 -0.42 14.56 2.33
C PHE A 281 -1.71 14.21 3.07
N ASN A 282 -1.92 14.85 4.22
CA ASN A 282 -3.03 14.50 5.10
C ASN A 282 -4.37 15.13 4.70
N GLY A 283 -4.38 16.20 3.91
CA GLY A 283 -5.63 16.91 3.56
C GLY A 283 -6.37 17.56 4.74
N ILE A 284 -5.84 17.51 5.96
CA ILE A 284 -6.48 18.07 7.17
C ILE A 284 -5.93 19.46 7.40
N ALA A 285 -6.82 20.46 7.46
CA ALA A 285 -6.47 21.81 7.87
C ALA A 285 -6.32 21.83 9.42
N LYS A 286 -5.16 21.45 9.95
CA LYS A 286 -4.80 21.67 11.38
C LYS A 286 -4.16 23.05 11.52
N SER A 287 -4.40 23.74 12.64
CA SER A 287 -3.76 25.03 12.97
C SER A 287 -2.27 24.84 13.18
N ASP A 288 -1.44 25.58 12.45
CA ASP A 288 0.01 25.60 12.68
C ASP A 288 0.34 26.42 13.93
N LEU A 289 0.55 25.75 15.06
CA LEU A 289 1.03 26.40 16.29
C LEU A 289 2.54 26.75 16.25
N ASN A 290 3.26 26.35 15.19
CA ASN A 290 4.73 26.43 15.10
C ASN A 290 5.28 27.43 14.06
N GLY A 291 4.45 28.33 13.52
CA GLY A 291 4.98 29.55 12.90
C GLY A 291 5.44 30.49 14.02
N GLY A 292 6.74 30.78 14.11
CA GLY A 292 7.35 31.51 15.23
C GLY A 292 6.53 32.70 15.73
N GLN A 293 6.50 32.87 17.06
CA GLN A 293 5.92 34.01 17.75
C GLN A 293 6.43 35.33 17.14
N VAL A 294 5.72 35.85 16.15
CA VAL A 294 5.65 37.28 15.90
C VAL A 294 4.44 37.73 16.68
N SER A 295 4.70 38.21 17.88
CA SER A 295 3.75 38.98 18.68
C SER A 295 3.27 40.17 17.83
N SER A 296 2.16 39.99 17.14
CA SER A 296 1.36 41.07 16.59
C SER A 296 0.01 41.01 17.27
N SER A 297 -0.25 42.06 18.03
CA SER A 297 -1.54 42.36 18.66
C SER A 297 -2.58 42.57 17.56
N GLY A 298 -3.37 41.54 17.27
CA GLY A 298 -4.50 41.57 16.34
C GLY A 298 -5.00 40.15 16.15
N GLY A 299 -6.31 39.92 16.32
CA GLY A 299 -6.91 38.60 16.33
C GLY A 299 -6.86 37.86 14.99
N ASP A 300 -5.71 37.27 14.66
CA ASP A 300 -5.57 36.37 13.52
C ASP A 300 -5.85 34.92 13.94
N THR A 301 -6.94 34.38 13.42
CA THR A 301 -7.25 32.94 13.41
C THR A 301 -6.04 32.17 12.88
N PRO A 302 -5.54 31.13 13.58
CA PRO A 302 -4.38 30.38 13.13
C PRO A 302 -4.63 29.78 11.75
N LEU A 303 -3.71 30.02 10.81
CA LEU A 303 -3.79 29.47 9.46
C LEU A 303 -3.81 27.94 9.54
N GLN A 304 -4.95 27.36 9.18
CA GLN A 304 -5.11 25.93 9.06
C GLN A 304 -4.71 25.50 7.65
N ARG A 305 -3.67 24.68 7.52
CA ARG A 305 -3.20 24.20 6.21
C ARG A 305 -3.00 22.69 6.22
N PRO A 306 -3.40 21.99 5.13
CA PRO A 306 -2.98 20.61 4.91
C PRO A 306 -1.47 20.48 4.97
N ARG A 307 -1.00 19.36 5.51
CA ARG A 307 0.42 19.11 5.72
C ARG A 307 0.96 18.08 4.75
N LEU A 308 2.18 18.33 4.29
CA LEU A 308 2.99 17.40 3.51
C LEU A 308 4.19 16.97 4.36
N THR A 309 4.19 15.72 4.82
CA THR A 309 5.27 15.15 5.64
C THR A 309 6.14 14.26 4.78
N LYS A 310 7.46 14.46 4.83
CA LYS A 310 8.43 13.56 4.22
C LYS A 310 8.83 12.49 5.25
N LEU A 311 8.69 11.22 4.88
CA LEU A 311 9.14 10.07 5.66
C LEU A 311 10.32 9.42 4.96
N ARG A 312 11.44 9.26 5.68
CA ARG A 312 12.51 8.38 5.25
C ARG A 312 12.20 6.95 5.70
N VAL A 313 12.02 6.07 4.74
CA VAL A 313 11.68 4.66 4.96
C VAL A 313 12.92 3.82 4.73
N SER A 314 13.19 2.91 5.67
CA SER A 314 14.16 1.84 5.47
C SER A 314 13.47 0.50 5.66
N VAL A 315 13.60 -0.38 4.68
CA VAL A 315 13.05 -1.73 4.70
C VAL A 315 14.25 -2.68 4.79
N PRO A 316 14.61 -3.14 6.00
CA PRO A 316 15.59 -4.18 6.15
C PRO A 316 15.07 -5.48 5.53
N PRO A 317 15.96 -6.26 4.91
CA PRO A 317 15.59 -7.51 4.25
C PRO A 317 14.97 -8.49 5.25
N ARG A 318 14.14 -9.43 4.78
CA ARG A 318 13.33 -10.32 5.63
C ARG A 318 14.11 -11.16 6.65
N TRP A 319 15.42 -11.29 6.48
CA TRP A 319 16.27 -12.24 7.23
C TRP A 319 17.20 -11.63 8.29
N THR A 320 17.00 -10.39 8.77
CA THR A 320 17.81 -9.96 9.94
C THR A 320 17.51 -10.87 11.14
N PRO A 321 18.53 -11.30 11.92
CA PRO A 321 18.38 -12.27 13.00
C PRO A 321 17.39 -11.91 14.11
N GLU A 322 16.93 -10.66 14.16
CA GLU A 322 16.17 -10.10 15.28
C GLU A 322 14.81 -10.76 15.50
N GLU A 323 14.15 -11.26 14.46
CA GLU A 323 12.88 -12.01 14.61
C GLU A 323 13.08 -13.43 15.17
N PHE A 324 14.27 -14.01 15.04
CA PHE A 324 14.55 -15.38 15.50
C PHE A 324 15.06 -15.45 16.95
N MET A 325 15.47 -14.32 17.54
CA MET A 325 15.93 -14.26 18.93
C MET A 325 14.85 -13.84 19.92
N ALA A 326 13.71 -13.31 19.46
CA ALA A 326 12.65 -12.80 20.33
C ALA A 326 11.96 -13.90 21.15
N ASP A 327 11.99 -15.16 20.70
CA ASP A 327 11.38 -16.30 21.41
C ASP A 327 12.34 -17.11 22.30
N VAL A 328 13.64 -16.73 22.40
CA VAL A 328 14.65 -17.49 23.17
C VAL A 328 15.53 -16.62 24.08
N ALA A 329 15.05 -15.44 24.50
CA ALA A 329 15.73 -14.69 25.57
C ALA A 329 15.25 -15.15 26.96
N VAL A 330 15.60 -16.40 27.32
CA VAL A 330 15.58 -16.86 28.70
C VAL A 330 16.80 -16.28 29.41
N SER A 331 16.53 -15.37 30.34
CA SER A 331 17.34 -14.99 31.50
C SER A 331 18.67 -15.73 31.71
N SER A 332 19.80 -15.05 31.44
CA SER A 332 21.04 -15.28 32.18
C SER A 332 22.08 -14.14 32.03
N ALA A 333 22.49 -13.65 33.20
CA ALA A 333 23.83 -13.16 33.56
C ALA A 333 24.27 -11.70 33.24
N SER A 334 24.14 -10.88 34.27
CA SER A 334 25.19 -10.09 34.96
C SER A 334 26.62 -10.04 34.38
N GLY A 335 27.13 -8.81 34.22
CA GLY A 335 28.42 -8.35 34.77
C GLY A 335 29.67 -8.39 33.88
N GLY A 336 30.32 -7.23 33.68
CA GLY A 336 31.76 -7.18 33.38
C GLY A 336 32.25 -6.08 32.42
N ASN A 337 32.67 -4.95 33.01
CA ASN A 337 33.69 -3.95 32.63
C ASN A 337 34.12 -3.63 31.17
N GLU A 338 34.30 -2.31 31.01
CA GLU A 338 34.81 -1.54 29.88
C GLU A 338 36.20 -1.97 29.35
N SER A 339 36.38 -1.84 28.03
CA SER A 339 37.65 -1.33 27.47
C SER A 339 37.40 -0.54 26.19
N SER A 340 38.01 0.64 26.13
CA SER A 340 37.83 1.67 25.12
C SER A 340 38.56 1.35 23.82
N GLY A 341 37.82 1.22 22.72
CA GLY A 341 38.35 1.29 21.36
C GLY A 341 37.66 2.42 20.60
N LYS A 342 38.44 3.43 20.17
CA LYS A 342 37.98 4.49 19.27
C LYS A 342 37.69 3.86 17.90
N GLU A 343 36.44 3.48 17.66
CA GLU A 343 35.92 3.26 16.32
C GLU A 343 35.20 4.51 15.84
N THR A 344 35.48 4.86 14.60
CA THR A 344 34.94 5.98 13.83
C THR A 344 33.42 6.09 14.02
N GLU A 345 32.92 7.28 14.38
CA GLU A 345 31.48 7.57 14.49
C GLU A 345 30.78 7.39 13.13
N ALA A 346 30.44 6.14 12.79
CA ALA A 346 29.32 5.88 11.91
C ALA A 346 28.09 6.41 12.63
N ALA A 347 27.41 7.41 12.04
CA ALA A 347 26.22 8.02 12.60
C ALA A 347 25.25 6.92 13.09
N LYS A 348 24.99 6.89 14.40
CA LYS A 348 24.02 5.96 14.99
C LYS A 348 22.69 6.13 14.23
N PRO A 349 22.06 5.04 13.74
CA PRO A 349 20.77 5.16 13.08
C PRO A 349 19.76 5.80 14.05
N GLU A 350 19.05 6.82 13.58
CA GLU A 350 18.01 7.48 14.38
C GLU A 350 16.97 6.45 14.85
N PRO A 351 16.49 6.55 16.10
CA PRO A 351 15.54 5.59 16.64
C PRO A 351 14.26 5.58 15.80
N PRO A 352 13.69 4.39 15.51
CA PRO A 352 12.49 4.27 14.70
C PRO A 352 11.33 5.06 15.32
N GLN A 353 10.66 5.88 14.51
CA GLN A 353 9.47 6.61 14.94
C GLN A 353 8.19 5.84 14.57
N HIS A 354 7.12 5.99 15.36
CA HIS A 354 5.85 5.30 15.15
C HIS A 354 4.66 6.27 15.06
N ALA A 355 3.77 5.98 14.11
CA ALA A 355 2.48 6.63 13.91
C ALA A 355 1.55 5.64 13.17
N PRO A 356 0.22 5.76 13.22
CA PRO A 356 -0.70 4.85 12.52
C PRO A 356 -0.45 4.71 11.01
N LEU A 357 0.10 5.75 10.37
CA LEU A 357 0.53 5.67 8.97
C LEU A 357 1.63 4.62 8.76
N VAL A 358 2.54 4.46 9.71
CA VAL A 358 3.63 3.48 9.64
C VAL A 358 3.08 2.06 9.62
N ASP A 359 1.98 1.80 10.33
CA ASP A 359 1.33 0.49 10.31
C ASP A 359 0.71 0.18 8.94
N CYS A 360 0.15 1.20 8.26
CA CYS A 360 -0.28 1.09 6.86
C CYS A 360 0.89 0.82 5.91
N ILE A 361 2.02 1.52 6.08
CA ILE A 361 3.25 1.31 5.28
C ILE A 361 3.75 -0.12 5.45
N ARG A 362 3.69 -0.66 6.67
CA ARG A 362 4.09 -2.04 6.97
C ARG A 362 3.23 -3.08 6.28
N THR A 363 1.96 -2.81 5.95
CA THR A 363 1.17 -3.78 5.19
C THR A 363 1.67 -3.97 3.75
N ARG A 364 2.41 -2.99 3.20
CA ARG A 364 3.13 -3.09 1.92
C ARG A 364 4.58 -3.53 2.08
N TRP A 365 5.27 -3.01 3.10
CA TRP A 365 6.67 -3.28 3.40
C TRP A 365 6.78 -3.73 4.87
N ALA A 366 6.52 -5.01 5.14
CA ALA A 366 6.35 -5.60 6.49
C ALA A 366 7.33 -5.09 7.56
N ARG A 367 8.60 -4.93 7.20
CA ARG A 367 9.68 -4.57 8.13
C ARG A 367 10.07 -3.09 8.10
N ALA A 368 9.26 -2.25 7.46
CA ALA A 368 9.55 -0.84 7.30
C ALA A 368 9.78 -0.14 8.66
N VAL A 369 10.90 0.58 8.71
CA VAL A 369 11.24 1.55 9.74
C VAL A 369 11.14 2.92 9.11
N CYS A 370 10.36 3.81 9.74
CA CYS A 370 10.10 5.15 9.23
C CYS A 370 10.66 6.20 10.19
N ASN A 371 11.22 7.27 9.62
CA ASN A 371 11.66 8.46 10.33
C ASN A 371 11.15 9.71 9.62
N TRP A 372 10.79 10.75 10.37
CA TRP A 372 10.40 12.05 9.83
C TRP A 372 10.89 13.17 10.75
N ILE A 373 10.81 14.41 10.28
CA ILE A 373 11.15 15.60 11.06
C ILE A 373 9.87 16.38 11.33
N GLY A 374 9.67 16.81 12.58
CA GLY A 374 8.50 17.57 13.00
C GLY A 374 7.35 16.70 13.48
N ASP A 375 6.13 17.20 13.32
CA ASP A 375 4.93 16.55 13.86
C ASP A 375 4.65 15.17 13.21
N PRO A 376 4.13 14.20 13.97
CA PRO A 376 3.74 12.90 13.44
C PRO A 376 2.76 12.98 12.25
N PRO A 377 2.94 12.16 11.20
CA PRO A 377 1.98 12.09 10.11
C PRO A 377 0.63 11.56 10.61
N SER A 378 -0.44 12.33 10.37
CA SER A 378 -1.79 12.06 10.88
C SER A 378 -2.69 11.53 9.77
N ILE A 379 -3.22 10.32 9.93
CA ILE A 379 -4.27 9.76 9.06
C ILE A 379 -5.66 9.82 9.72
N VAL A 380 -5.74 10.43 10.89
CA VAL A 380 -6.93 10.63 11.71
C VAL A 380 -7.11 12.12 11.99
#